data_AF-A0A3D4LKI9-F1
#
_entry.id   AF-A0A3D4LKI9-F1
#
_cell.length_a   1.000
_cell.length_b   1.000
_cell.length_c   1.000
_cell.angle_alpha   90.00
_cell.angle_beta   90.00
_cell.angle_gamma   90.00
#
_symmetry.space_group_name_H-M   'P 1'
#
loop_
_entity.id
_entity.type
_entity.pdbx_description
1 polymer ?
#
loop_
_entity_poly.entity_id
_entity_poly.type
_entity_poly.pdbx_seq_one_letter_code
_entity_poly.pdbx_strand_id
1 'polypeptide(L)'
;MGEDVDFLDLFFYWREKQTLTEDQYEKYISWLKNEIDKRTEGVVGGGYRNSYYKAAVLIASLGETLESNGIANGRTRTIEHYRKLHSRKRAFKAEFELLND
;
A
#
# COMPACT_ATOMS: atom_id res chain seq x y z
N MET A 1 -2.13 40.15 7.54
CA MET A 1 -3.33 39.33 7.29
C MET A 1 -2.79 38.08 6.64
N GLY A 2 -2.50 37.04 7.43
CA GLY A 2 -1.93 35.81 6.89
C GLY A 2 -3.00 35.10 6.08
N GLU A 3 -2.74 34.82 4.81
CA GLU A 3 -3.64 34.00 4.02
C GLU A 3 -3.76 32.64 4.70
N ASP A 4 -4.98 32.26 5.03
CA ASP A 4 -5.31 30.91 5.48
C ASP A 4 -5.24 30.02 4.23
N VAL A 5 -4.01 29.64 3.86
CA VAL A 5 -3.77 28.82 2.68
C VAL A 5 -4.23 27.40 3.00
N ASP A 6 -5.19 26.90 2.24
CA ASP A 6 -5.70 25.55 2.41
C ASP A 6 -4.57 24.52 2.29
N PHE A 7 -4.52 23.59 3.24
CA PHE A 7 -3.54 22.52 3.25
C PHE A 7 -3.60 21.70 1.96
N LEU A 8 -4.79 21.47 1.42
CA LEU A 8 -4.96 20.68 0.20
C LEU A 8 -4.29 21.38 -1.00
N ASP A 9 -4.45 22.70 -1.12
CA ASP A 9 -3.82 23.48 -2.19
C ASP A 9 -2.29 23.43 -2.09
N LEU A 10 -1.73 23.61 -0.89
CA LEU A 10 -0.29 23.50 -0.66
C LEU A 10 0.23 22.08 -0.92
N PHE A 11 -0.50 21.06 -0.51
CA PHE A 11 -0.13 19.66 -0.71
C PHE A 11 -0.13 19.28 -2.18
N PHE A 12 -1.18 19.65 -2.93
CA PHE A 12 -1.24 19.37 -4.37
C PHE A 12 -0.17 20.13 -5.14
N TYR A 13 0.07 21.39 -4.81
CA TYR A 13 1.14 22.18 -5.41
C TYR A 13 2.53 21.57 -5.16
N TRP A 14 2.81 21.15 -3.92
CA TRP A 14 4.07 20.46 -3.61
C TRP A 14 4.19 19.15 -4.38
N ARG A 15 3.13 18.34 -4.39
CA ARG A 15 3.08 17.03 -5.05
C ARG A 15 3.36 17.12 -6.54
N GLU A 16 2.76 18.08 -7.24
CA GLU A 16 3.00 18.29 -8.67
C GLU A 16 4.46 18.62 -8.99
N LYS A 17 5.18 19.21 -8.03
CA LYS A 17 6.61 19.52 -8.17
C LYS A 17 7.53 18.35 -7.82
N GLN A 18 7.01 17.31 -7.17
CA GLN A 18 7.77 16.11 -6.86
C GLN A 18 7.58 15.06 -7.96
N THR A 19 8.14 15.31 -9.13
CA THR A 19 8.23 14.28 -10.19
C THR A 19 9.38 13.34 -9.87
N LEU A 20 9.07 12.07 -9.58
CA LEU A 20 10.08 11.02 -9.51
C LEU A 20 10.55 10.66 -10.92
N THR A 21 11.86 10.45 -11.09
CA THR A 21 12.35 9.77 -12.30
C THR A 21 11.93 8.31 -12.28
N GLU A 22 11.90 7.67 -13.45
CA GLU A 22 11.61 6.23 -13.56
C GLU A 22 12.52 5.39 -12.65
N ASP A 23 13.83 5.68 -12.65
CA ASP A 23 14.80 4.99 -11.80
C ASP A 23 14.52 5.17 -10.29
N GLN A 24 14.09 6.36 -9.88
CA GLN A 24 13.73 6.63 -8.49
C GLN A 24 12.45 5.88 -8.12
N TYR A 25 11.44 5.92 -8.99
CA TYR A 25 10.19 5.21 -8.80
C TYR A 25 10.43 3.71 -8.64
N GLU A 26 11.17 3.09 -9.56
CA GLU A 26 11.49 1.66 -9.50
C GLU A 26 12.28 1.29 -8.25
N LYS A 27 13.27 2.12 -7.87
CA LYS A 27 14.01 1.95 -6.61
C LYS A 27 13.09 1.96 -5.40
N TYR A 28 12.20 2.93 -5.29
CA TYR A 28 11.33 3.08 -4.11
C TYR A 28 10.23 2.03 -4.08
N ILE A 29 9.62 1.69 -5.22
CA ILE A 29 8.62 0.61 -5.29
C ILE A 29 9.23 -0.74 -4.96
N SER A 30 10.43 -1.04 -5.46
CA SER A 30 11.14 -2.27 -5.12
C SER A 30 11.43 -2.35 -3.61
N TRP A 31 11.90 -1.24 -3.02
CA TRP A 31 12.11 -1.15 -1.58
C TRP A 31 10.81 -1.34 -0.78
N LEU A 32 9.72 -0.67 -1.17
CA LEU A 32 8.41 -0.80 -0.52
C LEU A 32 7.89 -2.23 -0.56
N LYS A 33 7.97 -2.91 -1.71
CA LYS A 33 7.59 -4.34 -1.85
C LYS A 33 8.33 -5.19 -0.83
N ASN A 34 9.65 -5.04 -0.75
CA ASN A 34 10.48 -5.79 0.19
C ASN A 34 10.15 -5.51 1.66
N GLU A 35 9.92 -4.25 2.03
CA GLU A 35 9.54 -3.91 3.40
C GLU A 35 8.14 -4.44 3.77
N ILE A 36 7.20 -4.41 2.83
CA ILE A 36 5.85 -4.96 3.00
C ILE A 36 5.90 -6.48 3.11
N ASP A 37 6.73 -7.16 2.33
CA ASP A 37 6.94 -8.61 2.43
C ASP A 37 7.44 -9.00 3.83
N LYS A 38 8.51 -8.35 4.30
CA LYS A 38 9.06 -8.58 5.65
C LYS A 38 8.01 -8.32 6.72
N ARG A 39 7.28 -7.22 6.61
CA ARG A 39 6.26 -6.84 7.60
C ARG A 39 5.10 -7.84 7.61
N THR A 40 4.66 -8.27 6.43
CA THR A 40 3.59 -9.24 6.26
C THR A 40 4.01 -10.58 6.84
N GLU A 41 5.23 -11.06 6.57
CA GLU A 41 5.69 -12.32 7.16
C GLU A 41 5.83 -12.22 8.69
N GLY A 42 6.42 -11.13 9.20
CA GLY A 42 6.55 -10.90 10.64
C GLY A 42 5.21 -10.87 11.38
N VAL A 43 4.15 -10.34 10.74
CA VAL A 43 2.81 -10.23 11.34
C VAL A 43 1.97 -11.48 11.07
N VAL A 44 1.77 -11.82 9.80
CA VAL A 44 0.86 -12.86 9.30
C VAL A 44 1.46 -14.25 9.49
N GLY A 45 2.73 -14.41 9.09
CA GLY A 45 3.52 -15.62 9.32
C GLY A 45 3.60 -15.94 10.82
N GLY A 46 3.98 -14.95 11.62
CA GLY A 46 4.04 -15.02 13.09
C GLY A 46 2.69 -15.21 13.81
N GLY A 47 1.55 -15.11 13.13
CA GLY A 47 0.25 -15.44 13.71
C GLY A 47 -0.40 -14.34 14.56
N TYR A 48 0.10 -13.10 14.51
CA TYR A 48 -0.38 -11.97 15.30
C TYR A 48 -1.70 -11.40 14.75
N ARG A 49 -2.81 -12.15 14.93
CA ARG A 49 -4.13 -11.85 14.34
C ARG A 49 -4.62 -10.42 14.58
N ASN A 50 -4.47 -9.90 15.79
CA ASN A 50 -4.87 -8.53 16.14
C ASN A 50 -4.05 -7.44 15.45
N SER A 51 -3.07 -7.81 14.62
CA SER A 51 -2.25 -6.88 13.82
C SER A 51 -2.35 -7.15 12.32
N TYR A 52 -3.17 -8.11 11.87
CA TYR A 52 -3.30 -8.46 10.45
C TYR A 52 -3.75 -7.27 9.60
N TYR A 53 -4.65 -6.44 10.12
CA TYR A 53 -5.08 -5.19 9.48
C TYR A 53 -3.89 -4.29 9.08
N LYS A 54 -2.81 -4.27 9.87
CA LYS A 54 -1.62 -3.45 9.57
C LYS A 54 -0.90 -3.91 8.31
N ALA A 55 -0.84 -5.22 8.07
CA ALA A 55 -0.30 -5.76 6.83
C ALA A 55 -1.27 -5.53 5.66
N ALA A 56 -2.57 -5.74 5.88
CA ALA A 56 -3.59 -5.57 4.86
C ALA A 56 -3.63 -4.13 4.31
N VAL A 57 -3.59 -3.11 5.18
CA VAL A 57 -3.53 -1.69 4.78
C VAL A 57 -2.31 -1.41 3.90
N LEU A 58 -1.11 -1.84 4.33
CA LEU A 58 0.11 -1.60 3.56
C LEU A 58 0.06 -2.26 2.17
N ILE A 59 -0.46 -3.49 2.09
CA ILE A 59 -0.62 -4.23 0.84
C ILE A 59 -1.62 -3.52 -0.10
N ALA A 60 -2.76 -3.06 0.42
CA ALA A 60 -3.74 -2.32 -0.36
C ALA A 60 -3.14 -1.01 -0.88
N SER A 61 -2.48 -0.23 -0.02
CA SER A 61 -1.83 1.02 -0.41
C SER A 61 -0.71 0.83 -1.43
N LEU A 62 0.07 -0.25 -1.34
CA LEU A 62 1.05 -0.59 -2.39
C LEU A 62 0.35 -0.85 -3.73
N GLY A 63 -0.72 -1.63 -3.72
CA GLY A 63 -1.48 -1.93 -4.93
C GLY A 63 -2.14 -0.68 -5.54
N GLU A 64 -2.71 0.20 -4.72
CA GLU A 64 -3.26 1.51 -5.13
C GLU A 64 -2.18 2.42 -5.71
N THR A 65 -0.98 2.42 -5.11
CA THR A 65 0.17 3.18 -5.63
C THR A 65 0.60 2.67 -7.01
N LEU A 66 0.68 1.35 -7.18
CA LEU A 66 0.99 0.75 -8.49
C LEU A 66 -0.09 1.09 -9.53
N GLU A 67 -1.35 1.05 -9.12
CA GLU A 67 -2.49 1.39 -9.99
C GLU A 67 -2.48 2.86 -10.42
N SER A 68 -2.21 3.77 -9.49
CA SER A 68 -2.04 5.20 -9.79
C SER A 68 -0.88 5.50 -10.74
N ASN A 69 0.11 4.60 -10.83
CA ASN A 69 1.24 4.66 -11.76
C ASN A 69 1.04 3.77 -13.00
N GLY A 70 -0.21 3.47 -13.36
CA GLY A 70 -0.55 2.87 -14.65
C GLY A 70 -0.63 1.35 -14.68
N ILE A 71 -0.45 0.66 -13.55
CA ILE A 71 -0.66 -0.80 -13.49
C ILE A 71 -2.16 -1.09 -13.37
N ALA A 72 -2.76 -1.53 -14.47
CA ALA A 72 -4.17 -1.91 -14.50
C ALA A 72 -4.53 -2.94 -13.41
N ASN A 73 -5.56 -2.62 -12.62
CA ASN A 73 -6.03 -3.41 -11.48
C ASN A 73 -4.94 -3.66 -10.42
N GLY A 74 -4.04 -2.69 -10.24
CA GLY A 74 -2.87 -2.81 -9.35
C GLY A 74 -3.26 -3.19 -7.92
N ARG A 75 -4.31 -2.57 -7.37
CA ARG A 75 -4.85 -2.90 -6.05
C ARG A 75 -5.26 -4.37 -5.95
N THR A 76 -6.19 -4.78 -6.79
CA THR A 76 -6.76 -6.13 -6.79
C THR A 76 -5.68 -7.19 -7.03
N ARG A 77 -4.78 -6.97 -7.99
CA ARG A 77 -3.69 -7.92 -8.30
C ARG A 77 -2.72 -8.09 -7.14
N THR A 78 -2.41 -7.01 -6.45
CA THR A 78 -1.51 -7.02 -5.29
C THR A 78 -2.16 -7.75 -4.12
N ILE A 79 -3.42 -7.44 -3.79
CA ILE A 79 -4.17 -8.14 -2.74
C ILE A 79 -4.25 -9.65 -3.02
N GLU A 80 -4.60 -10.03 -4.26
CA GLU A 80 -4.70 -11.44 -4.65
C GLU A 80 -3.36 -12.19 -4.57
N HIS A 81 -2.24 -11.51 -4.86
CA HIS A 81 -0.91 -12.07 -4.66
C HIS A 81 -0.68 -12.50 -3.19
N TYR A 82 -0.91 -11.58 -2.24
CA TYR A 82 -0.73 -11.89 -0.81
C TYR A 82 -1.77 -12.86 -0.26
N ARG A 83 -3.00 -12.84 -0.76
CA ARG A 83 -4.03 -13.86 -0.44
C ARG A 83 -3.56 -15.26 -0.82
N LYS A 84 -2.91 -15.41 -1.97
CA LYS A 84 -2.34 -16.70 -2.43
C LYS A 84 -1.16 -17.13 -1.57
N LEU A 85 -0.22 -16.21 -1.28
CA LEU A 85 0.93 -16.49 -0.41
C LEU A 85 0.49 -16.96 0.99
N HIS A 86 -0.56 -16.35 1.54
CA HIS A 86 -1.13 -16.70 2.84
C HIS A 86 -2.48 -17.43 2.74
N SER A 87 -2.61 -18.35 1.79
CA SER A 87 -3.86 -19.05 1.44
C SER A 87 -4.61 -19.66 2.63
N ARG A 88 -3.89 -20.16 3.63
CA ARG A 88 -4.42 -20.80 4.86
C ARG A 88 -4.86 -19.80 5.94
N LYS A 89 -4.53 -18.51 5.82
CA LYS A 89 -4.76 -17.49 6.86
C LYS A 89 -6.10 -16.78 6.63
N ARG A 90 -7.23 -17.47 6.90
CA ARG A 90 -8.59 -16.94 6.67
C ARG A 90 -8.84 -15.57 7.31
N ALA A 91 -8.43 -15.38 8.56
CA ALA A 91 -8.60 -14.11 9.27
C ALA A 91 -7.85 -12.97 8.58
N PHE A 92 -6.63 -13.21 8.09
CA PHE A 92 -5.87 -12.21 7.33
C PHE A 92 -6.56 -11.83 6.03
N LYS A 93 -7.09 -12.82 5.29
CA LYS A 93 -7.80 -12.55 4.03
C LYS A 93 -9.07 -11.68 4.23
N ALA A 94 -9.72 -11.80 5.39
CA ALA A 94 -10.92 -11.03 5.74
C ALA A 94 -10.61 -9.55 5.98
N GLU A 95 -9.39 -9.20 6.39
CA GLU A 95 -8.99 -7.79 6.59
C GLU A 95 -9.14 -6.95 5.32
N PHE A 96 -8.95 -7.56 4.14
CA PHE A 96 -9.11 -6.85 2.87
C PHE A 96 -10.56 -6.54 2.50
N GLU A 97 -11.53 -7.29 3.04
CA GLU A 97 -12.96 -6.99 2.81
C GLU A 97 -13.37 -5.74 3.57
N LEU A 98 -12.82 -5.54 4.77
CA LEU A 98 -13.06 -4.37 5.63
C LEU A 98 -12.44 -3.07 5.08
N LEU A 99 -11.59 -3.16 4.06
CA LEU A 99 -10.97 -2.00 3.40
C LEU A 99 -11.78 -1.48 2.21
N ASN A 100 -12.90 -2.13 1.88
CA ASN A 100 -13.80 -1.70 0.81
C ASN A 100 -15.07 -1.01 1.34
N ASP A 101 -15.23 -0.96 2.67
CA ASP A 101 -16.30 -0.27 3.40
C ASP A 101 -15.84 1.13 3.83
#